data_AF-A0A1G8SRS4-F1
#
_entry.id   AF-A0A1G8SRS4-F1
#
_cell.length_a   1.000
_cell.length_b   1.000
_cell.length_c   1.000
_cell.angle_alpha   90.00
_cell.angle_beta   90.00
_cell.angle_gamma   90.00
#
_symmetry.space_group_name_H-M   'P 1'
#
loop_
_entity.id
_entity.type
_entity.pdbx_description
1 polymer ?
#
loop_
_entity_poly.entity_id
_entity_poly.type
_entity_poly.pdbx_seq_one_letter_code
_entity_poly.pdbx_strand_id
1 'polypeptide(L)'
;MSAGSAQPAATVDDFLTAVLILLFALTIGGIYTGVFSPTEAASVGAFGAIVLGLLKRSLSIARLVSAIQASVLVSCALFMIIVGATLFSNFIVQTRLPDNLLAMAQGAELSAWVVMSIIVVIYIVLGCFLEGLGMVLITVPVFLPIVAGYGFDPIWFGVLVALLVELGLITPPVGMNLFIIRAQLPEVRMWTLYSAILPFLIAPVILIIVLFAVPSLALWLPSVLY
;
A
#
# COMPACT_ATOMS: atom_id res chain seq x y z
N MET A 1 -37.83 27.05 36.51
CA MET A 1 -36.64 26.17 36.40
C MET A 1 -36.71 25.54 35.01
N SER A 2 -36.45 26.32 33.95
CA SER A 2 -35.16 26.40 33.23
C SER A 2 -34.68 25.01 32.79
N ALA A 3 -35.09 24.58 31.61
CA ALA A 3 -34.32 24.71 30.35
C ALA A 3 -33.18 23.68 30.27
N GLY A 4 -33.44 22.63 29.47
CA GLY A 4 -32.47 21.63 29.02
C GLY A 4 -32.67 21.35 27.53
N SER A 5 -32.82 22.41 26.73
CA SER A 5 -32.81 22.36 25.27
C SER A 5 -31.42 22.75 24.77
N ALA A 6 -30.61 21.78 24.35
CA ALA A 6 -29.48 21.98 23.43
C ALA A 6 -28.89 20.62 22.99
N GLN A 7 -29.48 19.98 21.99
CA GLN A 7 -28.69 19.27 20.98
C GLN A 7 -28.69 20.17 19.74
N PRO A 8 -27.52 20.70 19.35
CA PRO A 8 -27.12 20.58 17.95
C PRO A 8 -25.58 20.47 17.82
N ALA A 9 -25.08 19.25 17.76
CA ALA A 9 -23.69 18.95 17.37
C ALA A 9 -23.60 18.05 16.12
N ALA A 10 -24.74 17.74 15.48
CA ALA A 10 -24.82 16.73 14.42
C ALA A 10 -24.67 17.27 12.98
N THR A 11 -24.53 18.58 12.74
CA THR A 11 -24.70 19.13 11.37
C THR A 11 -23.43 19.36 10.56
N VAL A 12 -22.27 19.55 11.20
CA VAL A 12 -21.00 19.86 10.50
C VAL A 12 -20.18 18.60 10.22
N ASP A 13 -20.24 17.62 11.12
CA ASP A 13 -19.52 16.34 10.99
C ASP A 13 -20.22 15.42 9.99
N ASP A 14 -21.55 15.41 9.95
CA ASP A 14 -22.32 14.66 8.95
C ASP A 14 -22.09 15.18 7.53
N PHE A 15 -21.99 16.51 7.35
CA PHE A 15 -21.67 17.11 6.06
C PHE A 15 -20.25 16.75 5.59
N LEU A 16 -19.26 16.80 6.50
CA LEU A 16 -17.89 16.36 6.18
C LEU A 16 -17.84 14.89 5.80
N THR A 17 -18.56 14.06 6.55
CA THR A 17 -18.60 12.62 6.33
C THR A 17 -19.25 12.32 4.97
N ALA A 18 -20.37 12.96 4.65
CA ALA A 18 -21.04 12.82 3.35
C ALA A 18 -20.15 13.26 2.18
N VAL A 19 -19.41 14.35 2.35
CA VAL A 19 -18.49 14.86 1.34
C VAL A 19 -17.28 13.94 1.14
N LEU A 20 -16.71 13.40 2.22
CA LEU A 20 -15.60 12.45 2.14
C LEU A 20 -16.06 11.14 1.47
N ILE A 21 -17.26 10.67 1.79
CA ILE A 21 -17.86 9.50 1.14
C ILE A 21 -18.10 9.79 -0.34
N LEU A 22 -18.59 10.97 -0.71
CA LEU A 22 -18.77 11.37 -2.11
C LEU A 22 -17.44 11.38 -2.85
N LEU A 23 -16.40 11.99 -2.27
CA LEU A 23 -15.06 12.03 -2.85
C LEU A 23 -14.51 10.62 -3.06
N PHE A 24 -14.66 9.75 -2.05
CA PHE A 24 -14.25 8.35 -2.12
C PHE A 24 -15.02 7.58 -3.21
N ALA A 25 -16.35 7.70 -3.24
CA ALA A 25 -17.18 7.04 -4.23
C ALA A 25 -16.86 7.53 -5.66
N LEU A 26 -16.56 8.82 -5.82
CA LEU A 26 -16.18 9.40 -7.10
C LEU A 26 -14.82 8.87 -7.58
N THR A 27 -13.80 8.85 -6.71
CA THR A 27 -12.46 8.40 -7.09
C THR A 27 -12.41 6.89 -7.31
N ILE A 28 -12.91 6.11 -6.37
CA ILE A 28 -12.93 4.65 -6.45
C ILE A 28 -13.90 4.18 -7.54
N GLY A 29 -15.09 4.76 -7.61
CA GLY A 29 -16.06 4.48 -8.66
C GLY A 29 -15.48 4.79 -10.04
N GLY A 30 -14.84 5.96 -10.21
CA GLY A 30 -14.21 6.35 -11.47
C GLY A 30 -13.08 5.42 -11.91
N ILE A 31 -12.30 4.87 -10.97
CA ILE A 31 -11.28 3.84 -11.25
C ILE A 31 -11.95 2.55 -11.75
N TYR A 32 -12.95 2.02 -11.02
CA TYR A 32 -13.59 0.75 -11.37
C TYR A 32 -14.45 0.82 -12.64
N THR A 33 -15.03 1.99 -12.96
CA THR A 33 -15.75 2.20 -14.22
C THR A 33 -14.82 2.49 -15.40
N GLY A 34 -13.50 2.59 -15.16
CA GLY A 34 -12.50 2.89 -16.18
C GLY A 34 -12.55 4.33 -16.72
N VAL A 35 -13.24 5.23 -16.02
CA VAL A 35 -13.35 6.65 -16.41
C VAL A 35 -12.08 7.40 -16.05
N PHE A 36 -11.44 7.02 -14.95
CA PHE A 36 -10.19 7.60 -14.48
C PHE A 36 -9.14 6.51 -14.25
N SER A 37 -7.91 6.80 -14.63
CA SER A 37 -6.73 6.12 -14.09
C SER A 37 -6.54 6.46 -12.60
N PRO A 38 -5.76 5.66 -11.84
CA PRO A 38 -5.46 5.98 -10.44
C PRO A 38 -4.84 7.37 -10.25
N THR A 39 -4.01 7.84 -11.20
CA THR A 39 -3.39 9.17 -11.17
C THR A 39 -4.41 10.29 -11.40
N GLU A 40 -5.35 10.10 -12.33
CA GLU A 40 -6.44 11.04 -12.57
C GLU A 40 -7.40 11.08 -11.37
N ALA A 41 -7.74 9.92 -10.80
CA ALA A 41 -8.56 9.83 -9.60
C ALA A 41 -7.91 10.54 -8.40
N ALA A 42 -6.59 10.41 -8.21
CA ALA A 42 -5.85 11.15 -7.18
C ALA A 42 -5.92 12.67 -7.40
N SER A 43 -5.85 13.12 -8.66
CA SER A 43 -5.96 14.53 -9.04
C SER A 43 -7.35 15.10 -8.72
N VAL A 44 -8.41 14.34 -9.03
CA VAL A 44 -9.80 14.67 -8.68
C VAL A 44 -9.98 14.75 -7.16
N GLY A 45 -9.41 13.80 -6.42
CA GLY A 45 -9.44 13.80 -4.96
C GLY A 45 -8.75 15.03 -4.36
N ALA A 46 -7.55 15.38 -4.84
CA ALA A 46 -6.80 16.55 -4.38
C ALA A 46 -7.53 17.86 -4.72
N PHE A 47 -8.06 17.99 -5.94
CA PHE A 47 -8.86 19.14 -6.34
C PHE A 47 -10.11 19.29 -5.47
N GLY A 48 -10.83 18.19 -5.23
CA GLY A 48 -11.99 18.18 -4.34
C GLY A 48 -11.62 18.62 -2.93
N ALA A 49 -10.52 18.14 -2.36
CA ALA A 49 -10.04 18.56 -1.05
C ALA A 49 -9.74 20.08 -0.98
N ILE A 50 -9.16 20.66 -2.04
CA ILE A 50 -8.91 22.11 -2.13
C ILE A 50 -10.23 22.88 -2.15
N VAL A 51 -11.17 22.49 -3.01
CA VAL A 51 -12.50 23.12 -3.11
C VAL A 51 -13.22 23.10 -1.77
N LEU A 52 -13.16 21.97 -1.05
CA LEU A 52 -13.78 21.84 0.27
C LEU A 52 -13.12 22.73 1.32
N GLY A 53 -11.79 22.83 1.31
CA GLY A 53 -11.05 23.73 2.18
C GLY A 53 -11.40 25.20 1.95
N LEU A 54 -11.63 25.59 0.68
CA LEU A 54 -12.08 26.93 0.30
C LEU A 54 -13.52 27.20 0.74
N LEU A 55 -14.45 26.27 0.49
CA LEU A 55 -15.85 26.40 0.90
C LEU A 55 -15.99 26.51 2.42
N LYS A 56 -15.17 25.79 3.18
CA LYS A 56 -15.12 25.87 4.64
C LYS A 56 -14.36 27.08 5.19
N ARG A 57 -13.73 27.89 4.34
CA ARG A 57 -12.84 29.00 4.74
C ARG A 57 -11.74 28.57 5.73
N SER A 58 -11.35 27.29 5.69
CA SER A 58 -10.32 26.71 6.55
C SER A 58 -8.96 26.66 5.87
N LEU A 59 -8.93 26.82 4.54
CA LEU A 59 -7.73 26.80 3.72
C LEU A 59 -7.17 28.21 3.52
N SER A 60 -5.99 28.46 4.07
CA SER A 60 -5.18 29.64 3.73
C SER A 60 -4.14 29.28 2.68
N ILE A 61 -3.66 30.28 1.94
CA ILE A 61 -2.56 30.10 0.96
C ILE A 61 -1.33 29.49 1.63
N ALA A 62 -1.01 29.93 2.86
CA ALA A 62 0.10 29.36 3.63
C ALA A 62 -0.08 27.84 3.88
N ARG A 63 -1.28 27.40 4.29
CA ARG A 63 -1.58 25.97 4.50
C ARG A 63 -1.52 25.18 3.20
N LEU A 64 -2.00 25.75 2.10
CA LEU A 64 -1.94 25.12 0.78
C LEU A 64 -0.48 24.92 0.34
N VAL A 65 0.36 25.94 0.49
CA VAL A 65 1.80 25.85 0.15
C VAL A 65 2.50 24.81 1.04
N SER A 66 2.22 24.79 2.34
CA SER A 66 2.79 23.77 3.24
C SER A 66 2.38 22.35 2.84
N ALA A 67 1.12 22.13 2.45
CA ALA A 67 0.64 20.82 1.99
C ALA A 67 1.31 20.39 0.67
N ILE A 68 1.49 21.32 -0.27
CA ILE A 68 2.22 21.07 -1.53
C ILE A 68 3.68 20.73 -1.23
N GLN A 69 4.37 21.48 -0.37
CA GLN A 69 5.76 21.20 -0.01
C GLN A 69 5.92 19.81 0.64
N ALA A 70 5.02 19.45 1.57
CA ALA A 70 5.02 18.12 2.16
C ALA A 70 4.83 17.02 1.10
N SER A 71 3.92 17.23 0.15
CA SER A 71 3.66 16.29 -0.96
C SER A 71 4.85 16.17 -1.91
N VAL A 72 5.52 17.28 -2.22
CA VAL A 72 6.74 17.32 -3.05
C VAL A 72 7.88 16.56 -2.38
N LEU A 73 8.09 16.74 -1.07
CA LEU A 73 9.16 16.02 -0.34
C LEU A 73 8.97 14.50 -0.41
N VAL A 74 7.75 14.02 -0.19
CA VAL A 74 7.41 12.59 -0.33
C VAL A 74 7.66 12.14 -1.78
N SER A 75 7.21 12.92 -2.76
CA SER A 75 7.40 12.60 -4.18
C SER A 75 8.87 12.54 -4.59
N CYS A 76 9.70 13.48 -4.10
CA CYS A 76 11.14 13.49 -4.36
C CYS A 76 11.84 12.27 -3.77
N ALA A 77 11.47 11.84 -2.56
CA ALA A 77 11.98 10.61 -1.97
C ALA A 77 11.64 9.39 -2.83
N LEU A 78 10.38 9.29 -3.29
CA LEU A 78 9.93 8.23 -4.21
C LEU A 78 10.72 8.25 -5.53
N PHE A 79 10.91 9.42 -6.14
CA PHE A 79 11.68 9.53 -7.38
C PHE A 79 13.15 9.11 -7.20
N MET A 80 13.79 9.48 -6.08
CA MET A 80 15.14 9.03 -5.77
C MET A 80 15.23 7.51 -5.68
N ILE A 81 14.23 6.88 -5.04
CA ILE A 81 14.14 5.43 -4.95
C ILE A 81 13.90 4.80 -6.32
N ILE A 82 13.03 5.36 -7.16
CA ILE A 82 12.80 4.87 -8.53
C ILE A 82 14.10 4.92 -9.35
N VAL A 83 14.86 6.01 -9.27
CA VAL A 83 16.14 6.13 -9.98
C VAL A 83 17.12 5.07 -9.48
N GLY A 84 17.29 4.93 -8.17
CA GLY A 84 18.17 3.93 -7.57
C GLY A 84 17.76 2.49 -7.91
N ALA A 85 16.46 2.21 -7.84
CA ALA A 85 15.90 0.90 -8.16
C ALA A 85 16.02 0.56 -9.66
N THR A 86 15.93 1.55 -10.55
CA THR A 86 16.14 1.34 -11.99
C THR A 86 17.60 0.97 -12.27
N LEU A 87 18.55 1.69 -11.65
CA LEU A 87 19.97 1.36 -11.74
C LEU A 87 20.27 -0.03 -11.15
N PHE A 88 19.68 -0.33 -9.99
CA PHE A 88 19.80 -1.63 -9.33
C PHE A 88 19.22 -2.76 -10.19
N SER A 89 18.02 -2.60 -10.73
CA SER A 89 17.37 -3.55 -11.64
C SER A 89 18.25 -3.86 -12.85
N ASN A 90 18.82 -2.83 -13.49
CA ASN A 90 19.75 -3.01 -14.61
C ASN A 90 21.01 -3.78 -14.19
N PHE A 91 21.58 -3.48 -13.02
CA PHE A 91 22.71 -4.21 -12.49
C PHE A 91 22.39 -5.69 -12.22
N ILE A 92 21.23 -5.98 -11.62
CA ILE A 92 20.76 -7.34 -11.30
C ILE A 92 20.58 -8.18 -12.58
N VAL A 93 19.97 -7.59 -13.62
CA VAL A 93 19.78 -8.26 -14.90
C VAL A 93 21.12 -8.51 -15.59
N GLN A 94 22.03 -7.52 -15.60
CA GLN A 94 23.34 -7.69 -16.23
C GLN A 94 24.24 -8.71 -15.51
N THR A 95 24.14 -8.79 -14.18
CA THR A 95 24.85 -9.80 -13.38
C THR A 95 24.21 -11.19 -13.45
N ARG A 96 23.06 -11.33 -14.10
CA ARG A 96 22.27 -12.57 -14.17
C ARG A 96 21.97 -13.16 -12.79
N LEU A 97 21.83 -12.30 -11.78
CA LEU A 97 21.54 -12.75 -10.42
C LEU A 97 20.27 -13.61 -10.35
N PRO A 98 19.14 -13.24 -10.99
CA PRO A 98 17.93 -14.06 -10.94
C PRO A 98 18.12 -15.46 -11.54
N ASP A 99 18.82 -15.55 -12.68
CA ASP A 99 19.10 -16.83 -13.35
C ASP A 99 19.97 -17.73 -12.47
N ASN A 100 21.02 -17.16 -11.85
CA ASN A 100 21.91 -17.89 -10.96
C ASN A 100 21.17 -18.39 -9.71
N LEU A 101 20.33 -17.56 -9.08
CA LEU A 101 19.53 -17.94 -7.93
C LEU A 101 18.51 -19.04 -8.28
N LEU A 102 17.87 -18.94 -9.45
CA LEU A 102 16.97 -19.97 -9.95
C LEU A 102 17.71 -21.30 -10.15
N ALA A 103 18.87 -21.27 -10.82
CA ALA A 103 19.69 -22.45 -11.05
C ALA A 103 20.20 -23.08 -9.74
N MET A 104 20.59 -22.26 -8.76
CA MET A 104 20.98 -22.75 -7.43
C MET A 104 19.81 -23.44 -6.72
N ALA A 105 18.61 -22.86 -6.77
CA ALA A 105 17.44 -23.44 -6.15
C ALA A 105 17.02 -24.75 -6.84
N GLN A 106 17.07 -24.80 -8.17
CA GLN A 106 16.79 -26.01 -8.95
C GLN A 106 17.85 -27.09 -8.74
N GLY A 107 19.13 -26.72 -8.67
CA GLY A 107 20.23 -27.65 -8.38
C GLY A 107 20.21 -28.20 -6.95
N ALA A 108 19.59 -27.48 -6.01
CA ALA A 108 19.27 -27.97 -4.67
C ALA A 108 17.93 -28.73 -4.60
N GLU A 109 17.29 -28.98 -5.75
CA GLU A 109 16.00 -29.67 -5.88
C GLU A 109 14.88 -29.06 -5.02
N LEU A 110 14.94 -27.74 -4.80
CA LEU A 110 13.92 -27.05 -4.01
C LEU A 110 12.59 -27.03 -4.78
N SER A 111 11.52 -27.41 -4.10
CA SER A 111 10.18 -27.28 -4.67
C SER A 111 9.79 -25.81 -4.84
N ALA A 112 8.95 -25.53 -5.84
CA ALA A 112 8.40 -24.20 -6.11
C ALA A 112 7.78 -23.55 -4.85
N TRP A 113 7.10 -24.35 -4.02
CA TRP A 113 6.47 -23.90 -2.78
C TRP A 113 7.46 -23.52 -1.68
N VAL A 114 8.59 -24.22 -1.59
CA VAL A 114 9.66 -23.87 -0.65
C VAL A 114 10.31 -22.55 -1.05
N VAL A 115 10.63 -22.38 -2.33
CA VAL A 115 11.19 -21.12 -2.84
C VAL A 115 10.22 -19.96 -2.62
N MET A 116 8.94 -20.17 -2.92
CA MET A 116 7.90 -19.16 -2.68
C MET A 116 7.78 -18.80 -1.19
N SER A 117 7.84 -19.78 -0.29
CA SER A 117 7.81 -19.54 1.15
C SER A 117 9.01 -18.72 1.63
N ILE A 118 10.20 -18.99 1.08
CA ILE A 118 11.41 -18.20 1.35
C ILE A 118 11.21 -16.74 0.89
N ILE A 119 10.66 -16.53 -0.30
CA ILE A 119 10.36 -15.19 -0.83
C ILE A 119 9.39 -14.47 0.11
N VAL A 120 8.30 -15.11 0.53
CA VAL A 120 7.34 -14.53 1.49
C VAL A 120 8.03 -14.10 2.79
N VAL A 121 8.88 -14.94 3.36
CA VAL A 121 9.63 -14.61 4.59
C VAL A 121 10.54 -13.41 4.37
N ILE A 122 11.26 -13.36 3.24
CA ILE A 122 12.10 -12.21 2.88
C ILE A 122 11.26 -10.94 2.79
N TYR A 123 10.08 -10.99 2.15
CA TYR A 123 9.18 -9.85 2.07
C TYR A 123 8.68 -9.42 3.46
N ILE A 124 8.30 -10.34 4.34
CA ILE A 124 7.88 -9.99 5.72
C ILE A 124 9.01 -9.27 6.45
N VAL A 125 10.25 -9.76 6.33
CA VAL A 125 11.42 -9.13 6.96
C VAL A 125 11.70 -7.75 6.33
N LEU A 126 11.70 -7.65 5.00
CA LEU A 126 11.94 -6.38 4.30
C LEU A 126 10.86 -5.34 4.59
N GLY A 127 9.60 -5.75 4.73
CA GLY A 127 8.47 -4.88 5.05
C GLY A 127 8.59 -4.21 6.41
N CYS A 128 9.40 -4.77 7.32
CA CYS A 128 9.73 -4.13 8.58
C CYS A 128 10.70 -2.94 8.43
N PHE A 129 11.38 -2.78 7.29
CA PHE A 129 12.42 -1.76 7.11
C PHE A 129 12.15 -0.81 5.93
N LEU A 130 11.54 -1.30 4.86
CA LEU A 130 11.29 -0.56 3.62
C LEU A 130 9.84 -0.12 3.53
N GLU A 131 9.58 1.07 2.97
CA GLU A 131 8.23 1.44 2.58
C GLU A 131 7.78 0.73 1.30
N GLY A 132 6.47 0.64 1.09
CA GLY A 132 5.88 -0.24 0.08
C GLY A 132 6.41 -0.07 -1.34
N LEU A 133 6.47 1.16 -1.87
CA LEU A 133 6.97 1.39 -3.22
C LEU A 133 8.45 1.04 -3.36
N GLY A 134 9.29 1.46 -2.41
CA GLY A 134 10.71 1.11 -2.44
C GLY A 134 10.97 -0.38 -2.34
N MET A 135 10.19 -1.07 -1.49
CA MET A 135 10.22 -2.52 -1.39
C MET A 135 9.95 -3.20 -2.73
N VAL A 136 8.84 -2.85 -3.40
CA VAL A 136 8.45 -3.42 -4.69
C VAL A 136 9.52 -3.17 -5.76
N LEU A 137 9.97 -1.92 -5.88
CA LEU A 137 10.91 -1.51 -6.93
C LEU A 137 12.27 -2.21 -6.81
N ILE A 138 12.70 -2.53 -5.59
CA ILE A 138 13.96 -3.25 -5.34
C ILE A 138 13.79 -4.75 -5.56
N THR A 139 12.69 -5.33 -5.08
CA THR A 139 12.54 -6.79 -4.95
C THR A 139 11.94 -7.47 -6.18
N VAL A 140 10.99 -6.82 -6.87
CA VAL A 140 10.32 -7.40 -8.04
C VAL A 140 11.30 -7.75 -9.17
N PRO A 141 12.28 -6.89 -9.55
CA PRO A 141 13.25 -7.24 -10.58
C PRO A 141 14.07 -8.50 -10.29
N VAL A 142 14.26 -8.81 -9.00
CA VAL A 142 15.00 -10.00 -8.55
C VAL A 142 14.10 -11.23 -8.51
N PHE A 143 12.93 -11.12 -7.88
CA PHE A 143 12.09 -12.28 -7.59
C PHE A 143 11.14 -12.66 -8.70
N LEU A 144 10.64 -11.70 -9.49
CA LEU A 144 9.68 -12.00 -10.55
C LEU A 144 10.23 -13.01 -11.58
N PRO A 145 11.48 -12.89 -12.07
CA PRO A 145 12.04 -13.90 -12.98
C PRO A 145 12.17 -15.29 -12.33
N ILE A 146 12.52 -15.36 -11.04
CA ILE A 146 12.64 -16.63 -10.31
C ILE A 146 11.26 -17.29 -10.18
N VAL A 147 10.26 -16.52 -9.77
CA VAL A 147 8.88 -16.97 -9.58
C VAL A 147 8.27 -17.46 -10.91
N ALA A 148 8.45 -16.68 -11.98
CA ALA A 148 8.04 -17.08 -13.32
C ALA A 148 8.79 -18.33 -13.80
N GLY A 149 10.09 -18.47 -13.47
CA GLY A 149 10.89 -19.65 -13.78
C GLY A 149 10.43 -20.94 -13.10
N TYR A 150 9.73 -20.83 -11.96
CA TYR A 150 9.03 -21.94 -11.30
C TYR A 150 7.60 -22.17 -11.82
N GLY A 151 7.14 -21.38 -12.81
CA GLY A 151 5.84 -21.53 -13.45
C GLY A 151 4.68 -20.81 -12.75
N PHE A 152 4.95 -19.94 -11.77
CA PHE A 152 3.91 -19.12 -11.15
C PHE A 152 3.50 -17.96 -12.06
N ASP A 153 2.23 -17.58 -11.95
CA ASP A 153 1.66 -16.47 -12.68
C ASP A 153 2.17 -15.10 -12.13
N PRO A 154 2.67 -14.19 -12.98
CA PRO A 154 3.12 -12.85 -12.57
C PRO A 154 2.05 -11.98 -11.90
N ILE A 155 0.79 -12.10 -12.30
CA ILE A 155 -0.34 -11.36 -11.71
C ILE A 155 -0.60 -11.91 -10.30
N TRP A 156 -0.64 -13.23 -10.15
CA TRP A 156 -0.76 -13.86 -8.83
C TRP A 156 0.36 -13.39 -7.88
N PHE A 157 1.60 -13.36 -8.39
CA PHE A 157 2.74 -12.85 -7.61
C PHE A 157 2.59 -11.36 -7.27
N GLY A 158 2.13 -10.54 -8.22
CA GLY A 158 1.86 -9.12 -7.98
C GLY A 158 0.82 -8.89 -6.88
N VAL A 159 -0.26 -9.68 -6.86
CA VAL A 159 -1.27 -9.65 -5.80
C VAL A 159 -0.67 -10.06 -4.46
N LEU A 160 0.14 -11.13 -4.43
CA LEU A 160 0.84 -11.56 -3.22
C LEU A 160 1.77 -10.47 -2.67
N VAL A 161 2.56 -9.84 -3.55
CA VAL A 161 3.46 -8.74 -3.20
C VAL A 161 2.67 -7.56 -2.64
N ALA A 162 1.53 -7.20 -3.23
CA ALA A 162 0.67 -6.14 -2.70
C ALA A 162 0.21 -6.45 -1.27
N LEU A 163 -0.22 -7.68 -0.99
CA LEU A 163 -0.61 -8.09 0.37
C LEU A 163 0.56 -8.05 1.36
N LEU A 164 1.75 -8.45 0.92
CA LEU A 164 2.96 -8.44 1.76
C LEU A 164 3.45 -7.04 2.07
N VAL A 165 3.35 -6.13 1.11
CA VAL A 165 3.62 -4.70 1.31
C VAL A 165 2.69 -4.12 2.36
N GLU A 166 1.38 -4.40 2.25
CA GLU A 166 0.42 -3.89 3.25
C GLU A 166 0.64 -4.49 4.61
N LEU A 167 0.98 -5.79 4.68
CA LEU A 167 1.37 -6.41 5.94
C LEU A 167 2.61 -5.71 6.54
N GLY A 168 3.63 -5.40 5.74
CA GLY A 168 4.83 -4.67 6.17
C GLY A 168 4.52 -3.30 6.78
N LEU A 169 3.63 -2.52 6.14
CA LEU A 169 3.26 -1.17 6.59
C LEU A 169 2.52 -1.13 7.94
N ILE A 170 1.95 -2.24 8.39
CA ILE A 170 1.25 -2.35 9.68
C ILE A 170 1.98 -3.22 10.70
N THR A 171 3.02 -3.97 10.30
CA THR A 171 3.76 -4.89 11.18
C THR A 171 4.81 -4.14 12.01
N PRO A 172 4.82 -4.27 13.35
CA PRO A 172 5.92 -3.78 14.19
C PRO A 172 7.26 -4.46 13.81
N PRO A 173 8.41 -3.76 13.86
CA PRO A 173 8.73 -2.62 14.72
C PRO A 173 8.51 -1.24 14.09
N VAL A 174 8.46 -1.14 12.75
CA VAL A 174 8.26 0.14 12.07
C VAL A 174 6.76 0.43 11.91
N GLY A 175 5.99 -0.43 11.26
CA GLY A 175 4.54 -0.23 11.11
C GLY A 175 4.17 1.21 10.78
N MET A 176 4.68 1.75 9.67
CA MET A 176 4.62 3.19 9.33
C MET A 176 3.21 3.79 9.51
N ASN A 177 2.17 3.02 9.20
CA ASN A 177 0.78 3.45 9.39
C ASN A 177 0.44 3.72 10.86
N LEU A 178 1.00 2.95 11.81
CA LEU A 178 0.83 3.13 13.25
C LEU A 178 1.53 4.41 13.74
N PHE A 179 2.70 4.75 13.17
CA PHE A 179 3.35 6.03 13.48
C PHE A 179 2.56 7.23 12.95
N ILE A 180 1.94 7.12 11.77
CA ILE A 180 1.06 8.16 11.24
C ILE A 180 -0.14 8.38 12.18
N ILE A 181 -0.76 7.29 12.67
CA ILE A 181 -1.86 7.38 13.64
C ILE A 181 -1.37 8.03 14.95
N ARG A 182 -0.22 7.59 15.48
CA ARG A 182 0.39 8.16 16.69
C ARG A 182 0.69 9.66 16.56
N ALA A 183 1.08 10.13 15.37
CA ALA A 183 1.36 11.53 15.12
C ALA A 183 0.10 12.41 15.20
N GLN A 184 -1.08 11.84 14.89
CA GLN A 184 -2.37 12.52 15.03
C GLN A 184 -2.97 12.39 16.43
N LEU A 185 -2.63 11.31 17.15
CA LEU A 185 -3.11 10.99 18.51
C LEU A 185 -1.92 10.84 19.48
N PRO A 186 -1.20 11.94 19.80
CA PRO A 186 0.02 11.91 20.61
C PRO A 186 -0.18 11.40 22.05
N GLU A 187 -1.41 11.31 22.53
CA GLU A 187 -1.80 10.73 23.82
C GLU A 187 -1.82 9.19 23.85
N VAL A 188 -1.99 8.51 22.70
CA VAL A 188 -2.15 7.04 22.63
C VAL A 188 -0.82 6.31 22.50
N ARG A 189 -0.33 5.67 23.57
CA ARG A 189 0.99 4.98 23.58
C ARG A 189 1.16 4.01 22.41
N MET A 190 2.35 3.98 21.80
CA MET A 190 2.66 3.06 20.68
C MET A 190 2.36 1.59 21.00
N TRP A 191 2.62 1.17 22.24
CA TRP A 191 2.32 -0.20 22.68
C TRP A 191 0.82 -0.55 22.57
N THR A 192 -0.06 0.41 22.84
CA THR A 192 -1.51 0.23 22.70
C THR A 192 -1.90 0.06 21.23
N LEU A 193 -1.24 0.78 20.33
CA LEU A 193 -1.45 0.62 18.88
C LEU A 193 -0.97 -0.75 18.39
N TYR A 194 0.19 -1.22 18.89
CA TYR A 194 0.74 -2.53 18.53
C TYR A 194 -0.14 -3.69 18.98
N SER A 195 -0.76 -3.61 20.16
CA SER A 195 -1.71 -4.63 20.58
C SER A 195 -3.05 -4.54 19.82
N ALA A 196 -3.48 -3.33 19.45
CA ALA A 196 -4.74 -3.12 18.74
C ALA A 196 -4.71 -3.58 17.27
N ILE A 197 -3.53 -3.54 16.62
CA ILE A 197 -3.40 -3.94 15.20
C ILE A 197 -3.31 -5.46 15.01
N LEU A 198 -3.10 -6.25 16.06
CA LEU A 198 -2.92 -7.71 15.97
C LEU A 198 -4.02 -8.44 15.15
N PRO A 199 -5.34 -8.17 15.31
CA PRO A 199 -6.36 -8.77 14.44
C PRO A 199 -6.20 -8.39 12.96
N PHE A 200 -5.71 -7.19 12.66
CA PHE A 200 -5.42 -6.74 11.29
C PHE A 200 -4.14 -7.34 10.71
N LEU A 201 -3.22 -7.86 11.54
CA LEU A 201 -2.08 -8.65 11.07
C LEU A 201 -2.49 -10.07 10.68
N ILE A 202 -3.47 -10.63 11.38
CA ILE A 202 -3.94 -12.00 11.15
C ILE A 202 -4.69 -12.10 9.80
N ALA A 203 -5.49 -11.09 9.45
CA ALA A 203 -6.31 -11.14 8.23
C ALA A 203 -5.49 -11.27 6.92
N PRO A 204 -4.44 -10.46 6.66
CA PRO A 204 -3.57 -10.62 5.49
C PRO A 204 -2.82 -11.94 5.51
N VAL A 205 -2.39 -12.43 6.68
CA VAL A 205 -1.72 -13.74 6.80
C VAL A 205 -2.66 -14.87 6.40
N ILE A 206 -3.92 -14.85 6.87
CA ILE A 206 -4.94 -15.79 6.43
C ILE A 206 -5.16 -15.69 4.93
N LEU A 207 -5.27 -14.47 4.40
CA LEU A 207 -5.47 -14.25 2.97
C LEU A 207 -4.31 -14.79 2.13
N ILE A 208 -3.07 -14.62 2.57
CA ILE A 208 -1.87 -15.21 1.95
C ILE A 208 -1.99 -16.74 1.94
N ILE A 209 -2.34 -17.38 3.07
CA ILE A 209 -2.53 -18.84 3.13
C ILE A 209 -3.62 -19.30 2.15
N VAL A 210 -4.74 -18.58 2.09
CA VAL A 210 -5.83 -18.86 1.15
C VAL A 210 -5.38 -18.70 -0.30
N LEU A 211 -4.56 -17.68 -0.61
CA LEU A 211 -4.04 -17.41 -1.94
C LEU A 211 -3.09 -18.53 -2.43
N PHE A 212 -2.37 -19.18 -1.51
CA PHE A 212 -1.57 -20.37 -1.79
C PHE A 212 -2.45 -21.60 -2.02
N ALA A 213 -3.51 -21.77 -1.23
CA ALA A 213 -4.43 -22.89 -1.37
C ALA A 213 -5.31 -22.77 -2.64
N VAL A 214 -5.67 -21.54 -3.04
CA VAL A 214 -6.59 -21.25 -4.14
C VAL A 214 -6.03 -20.09 -5.00
N PRO A 215 -5.05 -20.35 -5.89
CA PRO A 215 -4.46 -19.31 -6.73
C PRO A 215 -5.45 -18.61 -7.66
N SER A 216 -6.53 -19.30 -8.05
CA SER A 216 -7.60 -18.75 -8.88
C SER A 216 -8.30 -17.54 -8.24
N LEU A 217 -8.23 -17.36 -6.91
CA LEU A 217 -8.80 -16.19 -6.25
C LEU A 217 -8.16 -14.88 -6.74
N ALA A 218 -6.85 -14.89 -6.94
CA ALA A 218 -6.11 -13.72 -7.44
C ALA A 218 -6.39 -13.44 -8.92
N LEU A 219 -6.63 -14.50 -9.69
CA LEU A 219 -6.77 -14.46 -11.14
C LEU A 219 -8.22 -14.28 -11.61
N TRP A 220 -9.19 -14.54 -10.73
CA TRP A 220 -10.61 -14.46 -11.05
C TRP A 220 -11.00 -13.08 -11.57
N LEU A 221 -10.71 -12.01 -10.83
CA LEU A 221 -11.11 -10.66 -11.23
C LEU A 221 -10.44 -10.22 -12.55
N PRO A 222 -9.11 -10.39 -12.74
CA PRO A 222 -8.48 -10.16 -14.04
C PRO A 222 -9.14 -10.93 -15.18
N SER A 223 -9.42 -12.23 -15.02
CA SER A 223 -10.03 -13.06 -16.08
C SER A 223 -11.46 -12.67 -16.48
N VAL A 224 -12.16 -11.89 -15.64
CA VAL A 224 -13.50 -11.37 -15.95
C VAL A 224 -13.44 -9.99 -16.59
N LEU A 225 -12.40 -9.20 -16.29
CA LEU A 225 -12.25 -7.83 -16.79
C LEU A 225 -11.42 -7.73 -18.08
N TYR A 226 -10.52 -8.69 -18.35
CA TYR A 226 -9.57 -8.70 -19.46
C TYR A 226 -9.56 -10.01 -20.22
#